data_AF-A0A5K0XJN4-F1
#
_entry.id   AF-A0A5K0XJN4-F1
#
_cell.length_a   1.000
_cell.length_b   1.000
_cell.length_c   1.000
_cell.angle_alpha   90.00
_cell.angle_beta   90.00
_cell.angle_gamma   90.00
#
_symmetry.space_group_name_H-M   'P 1'
#
loop_
_entity.id
_entity.type
_entity.pdbx_description
1 polymer ?
#
loop_
_entity_poly.entity_id
_entity_poly.type
_entity_poly.pdbx_seq_one_letter_code
_entity_poly.pdbx_strand_id
1 'polypeptide(L)'
;YGDGTDHSSGHFGRDTLTLTSRDAFANFPFGCGLEQVGNFGRGAGLLGLGRNKLSLVSMTAKYYDSVFSYCLPSPSSTGFLTFGPDPGSESASFTRLLTVPHVPTFYLVSLIGISVGGKPLNMSSSQGMILDSGTSFTGLPDPVYAALKTAFHSHMSAYSSVPGTNGLDTCYDFSGHTSILIPRVTFHFEGGTDLDLQADAIMIGAGAGMSE
;
A
#
# COMPACT_ATOMS: atom_id res chain seq x y z
N TYR A 1 -5.98 -4.55 -12.09
CA TYR A 1 -6.29 -3.72 -10.92
C TYR A 1 -7.10 -2.51 -11.36
N GLY A 2 -7.18 -1.44 -10.56
CA GLY A 2 -8.02 -0.27 -10.86
C GLY A 2 -7.61 0.52 -12.11
N ASP A 3 -6.41 0.30 -12.60
CA ASP A 3 -5.84 0.83 -13.85
C ASP A 3 -6.22 0.03 -15.10
N GLY A 4 -6.84 -1.15 -14.93
CA GLY A 4 -7.31 -2.02 -16.01
C GLY A 4 -6.21 -2.82 -16.73
N THR A 5 -4.96 -2.69 -16.33
CA THR A 5 -3.83 -3.44 -16.92
C THR A 5 -3.95 -4.93 -16.61
N ASP A 6 -4.26 -5.23 -15.35
CA ASP A 6 -4.54 -6.60 -14.92
C ASP A 6 -6.04 -6.84 -14.74
N HIS A 7 -6.57 -7.92 -15.29
CA HIS A 7 -7.97 -8.25 -15.12
C HIS A 7 -8.22 -9.76 -15.20
N SER A 8 -9.35 -10.14 -14.61
CA SER A 8 -9.84 -11.51 -14.59
C SER A 8 -11.23 -11.55 -15.21
N SER A 9 -11.49 -12.55 -16.05
CA SER A 9 -12.82 -12.88 -16.54
C SER A 9 -13.21 -14.29 -16.09
N GLY A 10 -14.50 -14.53 -15.88
CA GLY A 10 -14.97 -15.82 -15.42
C GLY A 10 -16.43 -15.83 -14.96
N HIS A 11 -16.76 -16.79 -14.10
CA HIS A 11 -18.12 -17.00 -13.63
C HIS A 11 -18.29 -16.62 -12.17
N PHE A 12 -19.51 -16.25 -11.80
CA PHE A 12 -19.86 -16.05 -10.40
C PHE A 12 -20.23 -17.38 -9.75
N GLY A 13 -19.65 -17.65 -8.58
CA GLY A 13 -19.86 -18.86 -7.80
C GLY A 13 -20.26 -18.58 -6.37
N ARG A 14 -20.70 -19.63 -5.67
CA ARG A 14 -20.94 -19.64 -4.23
C ARG A 14 -20.44 -20.94 -3.63
N ASP A 15 -19.74 -20.84 -2.51
CA ASP A 15 -19.30 -21.98 -1.73
C ASP A 15 -19.11 -21.54 -0.27
N THR A 16 -18.57 -22.41 0.58
CA THR A 16 -18.23 -22.09 1.96
C THR A 16 -16.84 -21.47 2.03
N LEU A 17 -16.75 -20.24 2.53
CA LEU A 17 -15.48 -19.61 2.87
C LEU A 17 -15.14 -19.85 4.34
N THR A 18 -14.04 -20.54 4.62
CA THR A 18 -13.55 -20.74 5.99
C THR A 18 -12.32 -19.86 6.23
N LEU A 19 -12.41 -18.92 7.18
CA LEU A 19 -11.30 -18.03 7.54
C LEU A 19 -10.50 -18.55 8.74
N THR A 20 -11.20 -19.15 9.71
CA THR A 20 -10.60 -19.72 10.92
C THR A 20 -11.25 -21.07 11.20
N SER A 21 -10.76 -21.80 12.21
CA SER A 21 -11.41 -23.03 12.68
C SER A 21 -12.82 -22.81 13.25
N ARG A 22 -13.21 -21.56 13.52
CA ARG A 22 -14.52 -21.18 14.08
C ARG A 22 -15.40 -20.43 13.10
N ASP A 23 -14.79 -19.76 12.11
CA ASP A 23 -15.48 -18.86 11.21
C ASP A 23 -15.58 -19.45 9.81
N ALA A 24 -16.75 -19.99 9.51
CA ALA A 24 -17.13 -20.51 8.20
C ALA A 24 -18.41 -19.83 7.70
N PHE A 25 -18.33 -19.27 6.50
CA PHE A 25 -19.40 -18.51 5.86
C PHE A 25 -19.95 -19.31 4.69
N ALA A 26 -21.09 -19.98 4.91
CA ALA A 26 -21.77 -20.73 3.85
C ALA A 26 -22.35 -19.80 2.78
N ASN A 27 -22.42 -20.29 1.54
CA ASN A 27 -22.94 -19.56 0.38
C ASN A 27 -22.22 -18.21 0.12
N PHE A 28 -20.94 -18.12 0.47
CA PHE A 28 -20.14 -16.93 0.24
C PHE A 28 -19.94 -16.71 -1.27
N PRO A 29 -20.31 -15.55 -1.81
CA PRO A 29 -20.16 -15.24 -3.23
C PRO A 29 -18.71 -14.94 -3.59
N PHE A 30 -18.23 -15.50 -4.70
CA PHE A 30 -16.89 -15.19 -5.23
C PHE A 30 -16.84 -15.35 -6.75
N GLY A 31 -15.74 -14.88 -7.37
CA GLY A 31 -15.48 -15.06 -8.79
C GLY A 31 -14.59 -16.27 -9.05
N CYS A 32 -15.03 -17.18 -9.91
CA CYS A 32 -14.22 -18.25 -10.48
C CYS A 32 -13.54 -17.74 -11.76
N GLY A 33 -12.27 -17.37 -11.66
CA GLY A 33 -11.49 -16.88 -12.80
C GLY A 33 -11.17 -18.00 -13.80
N LEU A 34 -11.38 -17.72 -15.09
CA LEU A 34 -11.08 -18.62 -16.20
C LEU A 34 -9.93 -18.08 -17.06
N GLU A 35 -9.95 -16.77 -17.30
CA GLU A 35 -8.93 -16.08 -18.08
C GLU A 35 -8.34 -14.96 -17.26
N GLN A 36 -7.01 -14.91 -17.21
CA GLN A 36 -6.25 -13.95 -16.43
C GLN A 36 -5.30 -13.21 -17.34
N VAL A 37 -5.34 -11.88 -17.28
CA VAL A 37 -4.38 -10.99 -17.95
C VAL A 37 -3.69 -10.20 -16.85
N GLY A 38 -2.35 -10.25 -16.82
CA GLY A 38 -1.56 -9.58 -15.79
C GLY A 38 -0.78 -10.52 -14.87
N ASN A 39 -0.14 -9.94 -13.85
CA ASN A 39 0.58 -10.70 -12.83
C ASN A 39 -0.26 -10.87 -11.56
N PHE A 40 -0.65 -12.11 -11.25
CA PHE A 40 -1.40 -12.46 -10.04
C PHE A 40 -0.56 -13.24 -9.02
N GLY A 41 0.76 -13.28 -9.23
CA GLY A 41 1.69 -14.05 -8.41
C GLY A 41 1.38 -15.55 -8.40
N ARG A 42 1.68 -16.21 -7.28
CA ARG A 42 1.54 -17.67 -7.11
C ARG A 42 0.27 -18.09 -6.35
N GLY A 43 -0.61 -17.15 -6.04
CA GLY A 43 -1.85 -17.42 -5.31
C GLY A 43 -2.88 -18.13 -6.20
N ALA A 44 -3.77 -18.91 -5.60
CA ALA A 44 -4.91 -19.52 -6.30
C ALA A 44 -6.04 -18.51 -6.61
N GLY A 45 -5.92 -17.27 -6.14
CA GLY A 45 -6.90 -16.20 -6.33
C GLY A 45 -6.55 -14.95 -5.54
N LEU A 46 -7.45 -13.97 -5.59
CA LEU A 46 -7.33 -12.69 -4.90
C LEU A 46 -8.38 -12.55 -3.79
N LEU A 47 -7.95 -12.11 -2.61
CA LEU A 47 -8.84 -11.79 -1.50
C LEU A 47 -9.19 -10.29 -1.52
N GLY A 48 -10.42 -9.96 -1.94
CA GLY A 48 -10.87 -8.57 -2.03
C GLY A 48 -11.22 -7.97 -0.66
N LEU A 49 -10.39 -7.05 -0.17
CA LEU A 49 -10.61 -6.31 1.10
C LEU A 49 -11.29 -4.95 0.92
N GLY A 50 -11.68 -4.57 -0.31
CA GLY A 50 -12.34 -3.29 -0.59
C GLY A 50 -13.68 -3.10 0.12
N ARG A 51 -14.32 -1.96 -0.10
CA ARG A 51 -15.60 -1.57 0.54
C ARG A 51 -16.84 -1.85 -0.33
N ASN A 52 -16.67 -2.62 -1.41
CA ASN A 52 -17.79 -3.06 -2.24
C ASN A 52 -18.67 -4.05 -1.46
N LYS A 53 -19.98 -4.09 -1.76
CA LYS A 53 -20.96 -5.00 -1.13
C LYS A 53 -20.59 -6.49 -1.25
N LEU A 54 -19.87 -6.89 -2.30
CA LEU A 54 -19.41 -8.26 -2.50
C LEU A 54 -18.02 -8.55 -1.91
N SER A 55 -17.36 -7.57 -1.28
CA SER A 55 -16.07 -7.79 -0.64
C SER A 55 -16.20 -8.66 0.60
N LEU A 56 -15.09 -9.28 1.01
CA LEU A 56 -15.04 -10.06 2.24
C LEU A 56 -15.47 -9.20 3.45
N VAL A 57 -14.95 -7.97 3.53
CA VAL A 57 -15.21 -7.03 4.63
C VAL A 57 -16.71 -6.72 4.74
N SER A 58 -17.39 -6.44 3.63
CA SER A 58 -18.82 -6.12 3.64
C SER A 58 -19.69 -7.35 3.92
N MET A 59 -19.36 -8.49 3.32
CA MET A 59 -20.13 -9.73 3.47
C MET A 59 -20.04 -10.32 4.88
N THR A 60 -18.95 -10.04 5.60
CA THR A 60 -18.71 -10.52 6.98
C THR A 60 -18.88 -9.43 8.04
N ALA A 61 -19.41 -8.26 7.65
CA ALA A 61 -19.56 -7.08 8.51
C ALA A 61 -20.28 -7.36 9.85
N LYS A 62 -21.27 -8.25 9.87
CA LYS A 62 -21.99 -8.62 11.09
C LYS A 62 -21.11 -9.35 12.12
N TYR A 63 -20.05 -10.01 11.67
CA TYR A 63 -19.16 -10.81 12.51
C TYR A 63 -17.91 -10.03 12.93
N TYR A 64 -17.45 -9.13 12.07
CA TYR A 64 -16.17 -8.43 12.23
C TYR A 64 -16.29 -6.90 12.24
N ASP A 65 -17.50 -6.36 12.36
CA ASP A 65 -17.79 -4.91 12.41
C ASP A 65 -17.24 -4.10 11.23
N SER A 66 -16.98 -4.75 10.09
CA SER A 66 -16.29 -4.16 8.93
C SER A 66 -14.89 -3.62 9.23
N VAL A 67 -14.23 -4.17 10.27
CA VAL A 67 -12.88 -3.80 10.68
C VAL A 67 -11.93 -4.94 10.35
N PHE A 68 -10.72 -4.58 9.93
CA PHE A 68 -9.60 -5.49 9.79
C PHE A 68 -8.30 -4.72 10.02
N SER A 69 -7.26 -5.44 10.42
CA SER A 69 -5.89 -4.93 10.55
C SER A 69 -4.93 -5.86 9.83
N TYR A 70 -3.83 -5.32 9.33
CA TYR A 70 -2.77 -6.14 8.73
C TYR A 70 -1.39 -5.57 9.02
N CYS A 71 -0.41 -6.46 9.08
CA CYS A 71 1.00 -6.13 9.06
C CYS A 71 1.63 -6.92 7.92
N LEU A 72 2.11 -6.22 6.90
CA LEU A 72 2.78 -6.85 5.77
C LEU A 72 4.18 -7.32 6.22
N PRO A 73 4.56 -8.58 5.94
CA PRO A 73 5.85 -9.09 6.35
C PRO A 73 6.99 -8.52 5.52
N SER A 74 8.15 -8.37 6.15
CA SER A 74 9.43 -8.43 5.45
C SER A 74 9.74 -9.86 4.98
N PRO A 75 10.64 -10.10 4.02
CA PRO A 75 10.96 -11.45 3.52
C PRO A 75 11.37 -12.48 4.58
N SER A 76 11.83 -12.02 5.76
CA SER A 76 12.27 -12.85 6.88
C SER A 76 11.26 -12.96 8.02
N SER A 77 10.07 -12.38 7.88
CA SER A 77 9.05 -12.34 8.93
C SER A 77 7.72 -12.91 8.47
N THR A 78 6.85 -13.20 9.44
CA THR A 78 5.45 -13.57 9.20
C THR A 78 4.58 -12.38 9.56
N GLY A 79 3.73 -11.96 8.62
CA GLY A 79 2.78 -10.89 8.83
C GLY A 79 1.49 -11.41 9.43
N PHE A 80 0.48 -10.55 9.50
CA PHE A 80 -0.86 -10.96 9.89
C PHE A 80 -1.93 -10.21 9.09
N LEU A 81 -3.10 -10.84 9.03
CA LEU A 81 -4.35 -10.23 8.61
C LEU A 81 -5.41 -10.69 9.61
N THR A 82 -5.98 -9.75 10.34
CA THR A 82 -6.97 -10.00 11.38
C THR A 82 -8.28 -9.33 10.98
N PHE A 83 -9.39 -10.05 11.12
CA PHE A 83 -10.72 -9.48 10.95
C PHE A 83 -11.39 -9.26 12.31
N GLY A 84 -12.07 -8.14 12.45
CA GLY A 84 -12.68 -7.70 13.70
C GLY A 84 -11.87 -6.62 14.41
N PRO A 85 -12.42 -6.07 15.51
CA PRO A 85 -11.69 -5.14 16.38
C PRO A 85 -10.40 -5.77 16.90
N ASP A 86 -9.28 -5.06 16.70
CA ASP A 86 -7.96 -5.49 17.15
C ASP A 86 -7.58 -4.75 18.44
N PRO A 87 -7.37 -5.44 19.58
CA PRO A 87 -6.90 -4.80 20.82
C PRO A 87 -5.58 -4.03 20.65
N GLY A 88 -4.74 -4.41 19.68
CA GLY A 88 -3.50 -3.69 19.35
C GLY A 88 -3.72 -2.29 18.77
N SER A 89 -4.96 -1.93 18.41
CA SER A 89 -5.29 -0.61 17.86
C SER A 89 -5.31 0.52 18.89
N GLU A 90 -5.30 0.24 20.20
CA GLU A 90 -5.35 1.28 21.25
C GLU A 90 -4.13 2.22 21.21
N SER A 91 -2.98 1.73 20.76
CA SER A 91 -1.76 2.53 20.60
C SER A 91 -1.55 3.05 19.18
N ALA A 92 -2.51 2.86 18.28
CA ALA A 92 -2.38 3.28 16.89
C ALA A 92 -2.66 4.78 16.72
N SER A 93 -2.00 5.38 15.73
CA SER A 93 -2.38 6.70 15.22
C SER A 93 -3.49 6.54 14.18
N PHE A 94 -4.42 7.50 14.16
CA PHE A 94 -5.60 7.42 13.28
C PHE A 94 -5.68 8.63 12.36
N THR A 95 -6.17 8.41 11.14
CA THR A 95 -6.65 9.47 10.25
C THR A 95 -7.99 9.05 9.69
N ARG A 96 -8.78 10.03 9.24
CA ARG A 96 -10.13 9.78 8.73
C ARG A 96 -10.08 9.09 7.37
N LEU A 97 -10.79 7.97 7.24
CA LEU A 97 -11.11 7.40 5.94
C LEU A 97 -12.09 8.30 5.19
N LEU A 98 -11.71 8.70 3.98
CA LEU A 98 -12.53 9.44 3.05
C LEU A 98 -13.45 8.47 2.27
N THR A 99 -14.63 8.95 1.91
CA THR A 99 -15.55 8.22 1.03
C THR A 99 -15.86 9.08 -0.17
N VAL A 100 -15.35 8.68 -1.34
CA VAL A 100 -15.56 9.39 -2.60
C VAL A 100 -16.64 8.64 -3.39
N PRO A 101 -17.79 9.28 -3.72
CA PRO A 101 -18.93 8.60 -4.33
C PRO A 101 -18.63 7.84 -5.64
N HIS A 102 -17.67 8.31 -6.44
CA HIS A 102 -17.31 7.70 -7.72
C HIS A 102 -16.37 6.50 -7.59
N VAL A 103 -15.73 6.31 -6.43
CA VAL A 103 -14.82 5.19 -6.16
C VAL A 103 -15.01 4.65 -4.74
N PRO A 104 -16.24 4.25 -4.36
CA PRO A 104 -16.60 3.98 -2.97
C PRO A 104 -15.93 2.73 -2.39
N THR A 105 -15.32 1.90 -3.24
CA THR A 105 -14.64 0.67 -2.85
C THR A 105 -13.25 0.89 -2.24
N PHE A 106 -12.58 2.00 -2.56
CA PHE A 106 -11.21 2.25 -2.11
C PHE A 106 -11.18 2.80 -0.68
N TYR A 107 -10.09 2.52 0.03
CA TYR A 107 -9.74 3.20 1.27
C TYR A 107 -8.91 4.41 0.91
N LEU A 108 -9.49 5.61 1.09
CA LEU A 108 -8.79 6.86 0.83
C LEU A 108 -8.49 7.58 2.15
N VAL A 109 -7.33 8.20 2.24
CA VAL A 109 -6.94 9.10 3.34
C VAL A 109 -6.49 10.45 2.76
N SER A 110 -6.57 11.52 3.56
CA SER A 110 -6.22 12.87 3.11
C SER A 110 -4.74 13.14 3.37
N LEU A 111 -3.89 13.08 2.34
CA LEU A 111 -2.48 13.45 2.42
C LEU A 111 -2.35 14.97 2.19
N ILE A 112 -2.05 15.70 3.25
CA ILE A 112 -2.01 17.17 3.25
C ILE A 112 -0.60 17.73 3.03
N GLY A 113 0.44 16.91 3.17
CA GLY A 113 1.81 17.32 2.90
C GLY A 113 2.81 16.19 2.99
N ILE A 114 4.01 16.45 2.50
CA ILE A 114 5.19 15.58 2.63
C ILE A 114 6.35 16.46 3.09
N SER A 115 7.17 15.96 4.03
CA SER A 115 8.41 16.61 4.43
C SER A 115 9.62 15.73 4.14
N VAL A 116 10.73 16.34 3.75
CA VAL A 116 12.04 15.69 3.55
C VAL A 116 13.08 16.38 4.43
N GLY A 117 13.77 15.63 5.29
CA GLY A 117 14.72 16.18 6.25
C GLY A 117 14.07 17.18 7.22
N GLY A 118 12.76 17.04 7.48
CA GLY A 118 11.97 17.97 8.30
C GLY A 118 11.56 19.28 7.60
N LYS A 119 11.83 19.43 6.30
CA LYS A 119 11.36 20.58 5.50
C LYS A 119 10.16 20.17 4.66
N PRO A 120 9.02 20.90 4.73
CA PRO A 120 7.84 20.59 3.93
C PRO A 120 8.11 20.86 2.44
N LEU A 121 7.56 20.00 1.58
CA LEU A 121 7.55 20.21 0.13
C LEU A 121 6.50 21.26 -0.25
N ASN A 122 6.80 22.03 -1.29
CA ASN A 122 5.80 22.91 -1.89
C ASN A 122 4.88 22.10 -2.82
N MET A 123 3.78 21.59 -2.26
CA MET A 123 2.76 20.86 -3.00
C MET A 123 1.37 21.38 -2.65
N SER A 124 0.44 21.35 -3.61
CA SER A 124 -0.98 21.48 -3.29
C SER A 124 -1.46 20.23 -2.56
N SER A 125 -2.35 20.37 -1.58
CA SER A 125 -2.99 19.25 -0.89
C SER A 125 -3.58 18.26 -1.88
N SER A 126 -3.37 16.96 -1.67
CA SER A 126 -3.96 15.94 -2.54
C SER A 126 -5.46 15.79 -2.27
N GLN A 127 -6.24 15.40 -3.28
CA GLN A 127 -7.68 15.14 -3.13
C GLN A 127 -7.97 13.78 -2.43
N GLY A 128 -6.93 13.06 -2.03
CA GLY A 128 -7.00 11.74 -1.43
C GLY A 128 -5.84 10.85 -1.91
N MET A 129 -5.34 10.01 -1.02
CA MET A 129 -4.36 8.96 -1.27
C MET A 129 -5.05 7.61 -1.05
N ILE A 130 -4.96 6.72 -2.03
CA ILE A 130 -5.50 5.36 -1.94
C ILE A 130 -4.53 4.51 -1.14
N LEU A 131 -5.03 3.77 -0.15
CA LEU A 131 -4.29 2.70 0.50
C LEU A 131 -4.47 1.43 -0.35
N ASP A 132 -3.38 0.98 -0.98
CA ASP A 132 -3.39 -0.12 -1.94
C ASP A 132 -2.30 -1.15 -1.59
N SER A 133 -2.72 -2.36 -1.24
CA SER A 133 -1.80 -3.49 -1.04
C SER A 133 -1.48 -4.24 -2.35
N GLY A 134 -2.12 -3.87 -3.46
CA GLY A 134 -1.90 -4.46 -4.78
C GLY A 134 -0.76 -3.84 -5.58
N THR A 135 -0.19 -2.72 -5.10
CA THR A 135 0.91 -2.01 -5.77
C THR A 135 2.14 -1.95 -4.87
N SER A 136 3.30 -2.37 -5.38
CA SER A 136 4.56 -2.42 -4.61
C SER A 136 5.15 -1.03 -4.30
N PHE A 137 4.92 -0.05 -5.17
CA PHE A 137 5.48 1.30 -5.04
C PHE A 137 4.39 2.35 -4.88
N THR A 138 4.68 3.40 -4.10
CA THR A 138 3.75 4.52 -3.95
C THR A 138 3.71 5.37 -5.22
N GLY A 139 2.55 5.48 -5.85
CA GLY A 139 2.29 6.43 -6.92
C GLY A 139 1.99 7.83 -6.38
N LEU A 140 2.64 8.85 -6.93
CA LEU A 140 2.41 10.26 -6.62
C LEU A 140 2.12 11.04 -7.90
N PRO A 141 1.27 12.09 -7.85
CA PRO A 141 1.12 12.99 -8.99
C PRO A 141 2.47 13.59 -9.41
N ASP A 142 2.73 13.71 -10.72
CA ASP A 142 4.03 14.13 -11.25
C ASP A 142 4.63 15.38 -10.57
N PRO A 143 3.88 16.46 -10.29
CA PRO A 143 4.45 17.63 -9.61
C PRO A 143 4.91 17.34 -8.18
N VAL A 144 4.18 16.47 -7.46
CA VAL A 144 4.50 16.06 -6.09
C VAL A 144 5.73 15.15 -6.11
N TYR A 145 5.77 14.19 -7.03
CA TYR A 145 6.93 13.32 -7.22
C TYR A 145 8.19 14.12 -7.56
N ALA A 146 8.10 15.07 -8.50
CA ALA A 146 9.23 15.92 -8.90
C ALA A 146 9.77 16.76 -7.73
N ALA A 147 8.87 17.31 -6.89
CA ALA A 147 9.26 18.05 -5.69
C ALA A 147 9.96 17.13 -4.66
N LEU A 148 9.40 15.94 -4.41
CA LEU A 148 9.97 14.95 -3.51
C LEU A 148 11.36 14.51 -3.99
N LYS A 149 11.47 14.10 -5.26
CA LYS A 149 12.72 13.71 -5.91
C LYS A 149 13.80 14.78 -5.77
N THR A 150 13.46 16.03 -6.07
CA THR A 150 14.39 17.16 -5.98
C THR A 150 14.89 17.37 -4.54
N ALA A 151 13.97 17.40 -3.57
CA ALA A 151 14.32 17.60 -2.17
C ALA A 151 15.14 16.42 -1.61
N PHE A 152 14.78 15.19 -1.96
CA PHE A 152 15.49 13.99 -1.57
C PHE A 152 16.91 13.97 -2.15
N HIS A 153 17.06 14.23 -3.45
CA HIS A 153 18.35 14.32 -4.12
C HIS A 153 19.27 15.38 -3.52
N SER A 154 18.72 16.53 -3.09
CA SER A 154 19.52 17.56 -2.43
C SER A 154 20.15 17.09 -1.09
N HIS A 155 19.48 16.20 -0.36
CA HIS A 155 20.01 15.61 0.88
C HIS A 155 20.96 14.45 0.62
N MET A 156 20.86 13.81 -0.55
CA MET A 156 21.67 12.67 -0.96
C MET A 156 22.92 13.07 -1.76
N SER A 157 23.29 14.36 -1.77
CA SER A 157 24.38 14.89 -2.61
C SER A 157 25.78 14.32 -2.31
N ALA A 158 25.93 13.62 -1.18
CA ALA A 158 27.15 12.91 -0.81
C ALA A 158 27.35 11.60 -1.58
N TYR A 159 26.32 11.11 -2.28
CA TYR A 159 26.32 9.84 -2.99
C TYR A 159 26.20 10.06 -4.50
N SER A 160 26.93 9.26 -5.28
CA SER A 160 26.87 9.37 -6.74
C SER A 160 25.53 8.88 -7.28
N SER A 161 24.85 9.72 -8.06
CA SER A 161 23.65 9.31 -8.79
C SER A 161 24.03 8.37 -9.94
N VAL A 162 23.23 7.34 -10.16
CA VAL A 162 23.41 6.35 -11.24
C VAL A 162 22.13 6.20 -12.05
N PRO A 163 22.19 5.65 -13.28
CA PRO A 163 21.01 5.42 -14.09
C PRO A 163 19.91 4.64 -13.36
N GLY A 164 18.66 4.98 -13.66
CA GLY A 164 17.49 4.29 -13.15
C GLY A 164 17.44 2.82 -13.58
N THR A 165 16.79 1.99 -12.76
CA THR A 165 16.61 0.55 -13.00
C THR A 165 15.24 0.10 -12.50
N ASN A 166 14.67 -0.96 -13.10
CA ASN A 166 13.39 -1.57 -12.68
C ASN A 166 12.22 -0.56 -12.53
N GLY A 167 12.12 0.40 -13.45
CA GLY A 167 11.08 1.44 -13.41
C GLY A 167 11.32 2.57 -12.40
N LEU A 168 12.40 2.52 -11.63
CA LEU A 168 12.82 3.59 -10.72
C LEU A 168 13.80 4.53 -11.43
N ASP A 169 13.68 5.84 -11.18
CA ASP A 169 14.43 6.88 -11.90
C ASP A 169 15.41 7.67 -11.00
N THR A 170 15.55 7.24 -9.75
CA THR A 170 16.35 7.90 -8.71
C THR A 170 17.16 6.83 -7.97
N CYS A 171 18.39 6.60 -8.44
CA CYS A 171 19.28 5.56 -7.93
C CYS A 171 20.63 6.16 -7.51
N TYR A 172 21.25 5.59 -6.48
CA TYR A 172 22.54 6.03 -5.96
C TYR A 172 23.51 4.84 -5.85
N ASP A 173 24.77 5.09 -6.16
CA ASP A 173 25.87 4.17 -5.85
C ASP A 173 26.39 4.46 -4.44
N PHE A 174 26.32 3.44 -3.59
CA PHE A 174 26.83 3.49 -2.22
C PHE A 174 28.17 2.75 -2.06
N SER A 175 28.80 2.32 -3.16
CA SER A 175 30.11 1.67 -3.15
C SER A 175 31.14 2.56 -2.46
N GLY A 176 31.88 1.98 -1.51
CA GLY A 176 32.89 2.70 -0.73
C GLY A 176 32.34 3.51 0.45
N HIS A 177 31.03 3.57 0.66
CA HIS A 177 30.42 4.17 1.85
C HIS A 177 30.17 3.11 2.93
N THR A 178 30.63 3.38 4.15
CA THR A 178 30.43 2.50 5.31
C THR A 178 29.11 2.78 6.05
N SER A 179 28.55 3.97 5.87
CA SER A 179 27.28 4.39 6.45
C SER A 179 26.50 5.24 5.44
N ILE A 180 25.21 4.93 5.29
CA ILE A 180 24.30 5.64 4.40
C ILE A 180 23.32 6.44 5.26
N LEU A 181 23.25 7.74 5.05
CA LEU A 181 22.33 8.64 5.73
C LEU A 181 21.17 8.93 4.78
N ILE A 182 20.05 8.28 5.03
CA ILE A 182 18.82 8.49 4.26
C ILE A 182 18.05 9.62 4.95
N PRO A 183 17.63 10.68 4.23
CA PRO A 183 16.86 11.75 4.84
C PRO A 183 15.50 11.23 5.28
N ARG A 184 15.03 11.69 6.45
CA ARG A 184 13.69 11.37 6.93
C ARG A 184 12.65 11.87 5.93
N VAL A 185 11.72 10.99 5.54
CA VAL A 185 10.54 11.35 4.76
C VAL A 185 9.31 11.15 5.64
N THR A 186 8.51 12.19 5.80
CA THR A 186 7.31 12.18 6.64
C THR A 186 6.09 12.49 5.78
N PHE A 187 5.07 11.64 5.86
CA PHE A 187 3.76 11.90 5.25
C PHE A 187 2.84 12.51 6.31
N HIS A 188 2.23 13.65 5.98
CA HIS A 188 1.34 14.38 6.87
C HIS A 188 -0.10 14.16 6.43
N PHE A 189 -0.92 13.59 7.31
CA PHE A 189 -2.33 13.32 7.05
C PHE A 189 -3.24 14.31 7.77
N GLU A 190 -4.40 14.57 7.18
CA GLU A 190 -5.45 15.36 7.83
C GLU A 190 -5.80 14.77 9.20
N GLY A 191 -6.05 15.65 10.18
CA GLY A 191 -6.23 15.27 11.58
C GLY A 191 -4.95 15.29 12.41
N GLY A 192 -3.80 15.64 11.81
CA GLY A 192 -2.53 15.83 12.52
C GLY A 192 -1.72 14.56 12.73
N THR A 193 -2.01 13.51 11.96
CA THR A 193 -1.26 12.24 12.02
C THR A 193 -0.09 12.28 11.04
N ASP A 194 1.10 12.09 11.59
CA ASP A 194 2.34 12.02 10.83
C ASP A 194 2.82 10.56 10.75
N LEU A 195 3.23 10.16 9.54
CA LEU A 195 3.85 8.86 9.28
C LEU A 195 5.29 9.08 8.81
N ASP A 196 6.23 8.80 9.71
CA ASP A 196 7.66 8.73 9.36
C ASP A 196 7.93 7.40 8.63
N LEU A 197 8.39 7.51 7.39
CA LEU A 197 8.72 6.34 6.59
C LEU A 197 10.05 5.73 7.06
N GLN A 198 10.04 4.40 7.22
CA GLN A 198 11.26 3.65 7.51
C GLN A 198 12.19 3.63 6.29
N ALA A 199 13.48 3.46 6.53
CA ALA A 199 14.49 3.53 5.47
C ALA A 199 14.27 2.51 4.35
N ASP A 200 13.79 1.31 4.69
CA ASP A 200 13.45 0.23 3.77
C ASP A 200 12.14 0.46 3.00
N ALA A 201 11.26 1.32 3.50
CA ALA A 201 10.10 1.82 2.76
C ALA A 201 10.45 2.96 1.77
N ILE A 202 11.60 3.61 1.96
CA ILE A 202 12.10 4.70 1.09
C ILE A 202 13.06 4.15 0.02
N MET A 203 13.96 3.24 0.40
CA MET A 203 15.05 2.76 -0.44
C MET A 203 14.99 1.25 -0.62
N ILE A 204 15.12 0.79 -1.87
CA ILE A 204 15.24 -0.63 -2.22
C ILE A 204 16.63 -0.93 -2.78
N GLY A 205 17.23 -2.04 -2.36
CA GLY A 205 18.53 -2.48 -2.86
C GLY A 205 18.41 -3.12 -4.25
N ALA A 206 19.12 -2.58 -5.25
CA ALA A 206 19.08 -3.06 -6.63
C ALA A 206 19.59 -4.50 -6.83
N GLY A 207 20.31 -5.08 -5.86
CA GLY A 207 20.85 -6.44 -5.89
C GLY A 207 20.01 -7.51 -5.19
N ALA A 208 18.97 -7.12 -4.44
CA ALA A 208 17.94 -8.05 -4.04
C ALA A 208 17.06 -8.24 -5.26
N GLY A 209 17.29 -9.33 -6.02
CA GLY A 209 16.46 -9.66 -7.16
C GLY A 209 15.00 -9.53 -6.76
N MET A 210 14.31 -8.58 -7.38
CA MET A 210 12.86 -8.63 -7.46
C MET A 210 12.56 -9.84 -8.34
N SER A 211 12.57 -11.02 -7.73
CA SER A 211 11.86 -12.15 -8.30
C SER A 211 10.39 -11.79 -8.22
N GLU A 212 9.87 -11.24 -9.33
CA GLU A 212 8.45 -11.28 -9.62
C GLU A 212 7.94 -12.73 -9.63
#